data_AF-A0A3D5YJR7-F1
#
_entry.id   AF-A0A3D5YJR7-F1
#
_cell.length_a   1.000
_cell.length_b   1.000
_cell.length_c   1.000
_cell.angle_alpha   90.00
_cell.angle_beta   90.00
_cell.angle_gamma   90.00
#
_symmetry.space_group_name_H-M   'P 1'
#
loop_
_entity.id
_entity.type
_entity.pdbx_description
1 polymer ?
#
loop_
_entity_poly.entity_id
_entity_poly.type
_entity_poly.pdbx_seq_one_letter_code
_entity_poly.pdbx_strand_id
1 'polypeptide(L)'
;MYTIMLIVFVLGYAAIAFEHQLKIDKAAAALITGVLTWTLYVLASNNVHEVEGQLLHHLSEISSILFFLIGAMTIVELVDAHEGFAVITDKIKTTNKVKLMWIIGILSFFFSAALDNLTTSIVMVSLLRKLIEDKKQRWFFAGMVVVAANAGGAWSPIGDVT
;
A
#
# COMPACT_ATOMS: atom_id res chain seq x y z
N MET A 1 -20.99 12.97 -24.26
CA MET A 1 -19.67 12.44 -23.86
C MET A 1 -19.61 12.02 -22.39
N TYR A 2 -20.05 12.86 -21.44
CA TYR A 2 -19.93 12.57 -20.00
C TYR A 2 -20.62 11.28 -19.53
N THR A 3 -21.80 10.94 -20.06
CA THR A 3 -22.47 9.66 -19.73
C THR A 3 -21.65 8.45 -20.17
N ILE A 4 -20.99 8.52 -21.34
CA ILE A 4 -20.12 7.45 -21.84
C ILE A 4 -18.90 7.31 -20.93
N MET A 5 -18.31 8.43 -20.53
CA MET A 5 -17.20 8.44 -19.58
C MET A 5 -17.56 7.81 -18.24
N LEU A 6 -18.76 8.10 -17.73
CA LEU A 6 -19.27 7.48 -16.50
C LEU A 6 -19.43 5.96 -16.67
N ILE A 7 -19.97 5.50 -17.79
CA ILE A 7 -20.07 4.07 -18.09
C ILE A 7 -18.69 3.41 -18.14
N VAL A 8 -17.72 4.02 -18.84
CA VAL A 8 -16.33 3.53 -18.92
C VAL A 8 -15.70 3.47 -17.53
N PHE A 9 -15.89 4.51 -16.71
CA PHE A 9 -15.38 4.56 -15.35
C PHE A 9 -15.97 3.43 -14.49
N VAL A 10 -17.28 3.22 -14.52
CA VAL A 10 -17.95 2.15 -13.75
C VAL A 10 -17.50 0.76 -14.19
N LEU A 11 -17.40 0.52 -15.50
CA LEU A 11 -16.91 -0.76 -16.05
C LEU A 11 -15.43 -0.99 -15.70
N GLY A 12 -14.61 0.04 -15.80
CA GLY A 12 -13.20 0.00 -15.42
C GLY A 12 -13.01 -0.31 -13.93
N TYR A 13 -13.77 0.37 -13.07
CA TYR A 13 -13.75 0.13 -11.63
C TYR A 13 -14.26 -1.28 -11.28
N ALA A 14 -15.31 -1.76 -11.96
CA ALA A 14 -15.76 -3.14 -11.82
C ALA A 14 -14.68 -4.14 -12.26
N ALA A 15 -13.95 -3.86 -13.34
CA ALA A 15 -12.85 -4.72 -13.79
C ALA A 15 -11.72 -4.81 -12.74
N ILE A 16 -11.41 -3.70 -12.06
CA ILE A 16 -10.46 -3.69 -10.93
C ILE A 16 -10.99 -4.54 -9.77
N ALA A 17 -12.27 -4.39 -9.40
CA ALA A 17 -12.87 -5.14 -8.29
C ALA A 17 -12.96 -6.65 -8.57
N PHE A 18 -13.18 -7.04 -9.82
CA PHE A 18 -13.29 -8.44 -10.27
C PHE A 18 -12.00 -9.02 -10.85
N GLU A 19 -10.83 -8.46 -10.52
CA GLU A 19 -9.50 -8.90 -10.97
C GLU A 19 -9.34 -10.44 -10.90
N HIS A 20 -9.73 -11.06 -9.78
CA HIS A 20 -9.57 -12.51 -9.58
C HIS A 20 -10.43 -13.34 -10.55
N GLN A 21 -11.63 -12.88 -10.90
CA GLN A 21 -12.54 -13.56 -11.82
C GLN A 21 -12.13 -13.34 -13.28
N LEU A 22 -11.66 -12.12 -13.59
CA LEU A 22 -11.27 -11.72 -14.95
C LEU A 22 -9.84 -12.14 -15.32
N LYS A 23 -8.99 -12.42 -14.33
CA LYS A 23 -7.56 -12.75 -14.51
C LYS A 23 -6.79 -11.66 -15.27
N ILE A 24 -7.17 -10.41 -15.07
CA ILE A 24 -6.51 -9.23 -15.61
C ILE A 24 -5.95 -8.45 -14.43
N ASP A 25 -4.67 -8.07 -14.49
CA ASP A 25 -4.04 -7.28 -13.44
C ASP A 25 -4.78 -5.96 -13.21
N LYS A 26 -5.05 -5.64 -11.93
CA LYS A 26 -5.68 -4.38 -11.53
C LYS A 26 -4.98 -3.13 -12.08
N ALA A 27 -3.65 -3.17 -12.18
CA ALA A 27 -2.86 -2.07 -12.72
C ALA A 27 -3.15 -1.84 -14.21
N ALA A 28 -3.24 -2.92 -14.99
CA ALA A 28 -3.60 -2.83 -16.41
C ALA A 28 -5.03 -2.32 -16.59
N ALA A 29 -5.98 -2.82 -15.80
CA ALA A 29 -7.38 -2.35 -15.82
C ALA A 29 -7.48 -0.84 -15.47
N ALA A 30 -6.76 -0.39 -14.44
CA ALA A 30 -6.71 1.00 -14.03
C ALA A 30 -6.09 1.91 -15.11
N LEU A 31 -4.97 1.49 -15.70
CA LEU A 31 -4.29 2.25 -16.77
C LEU A 31 -5.19 2.41 -18.00
N ILE A 32 -5.81 1.32 -18.47
CA ILE A 32 -6.73 1.36 -19.61
C ILE A 32 -7.91 2.28 -19.31
N THR A 33 -8.51 2.16 -18.12
CA THR A 33 -9.63 3.01 -17.70
C THR A 33 -9.23 4.48 -17.70
N GLY A 34 -8.06 4.82 -17.13
CA GLY A 34 -7.53 6.18 -17.11
C GLY A 34 -7.27 6.74 -18.51
N VAL A 35 -6.63 5.97 -19.39
CA VAL A 35 -6.37 6.39 -20.78
C VAL A 35 -7.69 6.63 -21.52
N LEU A 36 -8.68 5.75 -21.37
CA LEU A 36 -9.98 5.88 -22.03
C LEU A 36 -10.77 7.09 -21.50
N THR A 37 -10.81 7.33 -20.19
CA THR A 37 -11.53 8.48 -19.63
C THR A 37 -10.87 9.80 -20.02
N TRP A 38 -9.54 9.90 -19.99
CA TRP A 38 -8.81 11.09 -20.46
C TRP A 38 -9.00 11.31 -21.97
N THR A 39 -8.95 10.25 -22.78
CA THR A 39 -9.21 10.35 -24.23
C THR A 39 -10.63 10.86 -24.51
N LEU A 40 -11.64 10.30 -23.84
CA LEU A 40 -13.02 10.76 -23.96
C LEU A 40 -13.19 12.20 -23.48
N TYR A 41 -12.44 12.63 -22.48
CA TYR A 41 -12.47 14.01 -21.97
C TYR A 41 -11.88 15.00 -22.98
N VAL A 42 -10.72 14.67 -23.56
CA VAL A 42 -10.09 15.48 -24.63
C VAL A 42 -11.04 15.64 -25.83
N LEU A 43 -11.66 14.54 -26.27
CA LEU A 43 -12.62 14.57 -27.39
C LEU A 43 -13.92 15.32 -27.06
N ALA A 44 -14.29 15.42 -25.78
CA ALA A 44 -15.45 16.17 -25.33
C ALA A 44 -15.21 17.68 -25.23
N SER A 45 -13.96 18.08 -25.02
CA SER A 45 -13.59 19.45 -24.72
C SER A 45 -13.38 20.27 -25.99
N ASN A 46 -13.83 21.53 -25.95
CA ASN A 46 -13.57 22.50 -27.02
C ASN A 46 -12.23 23.23 -26.81
N ASN A 47 -11.62 23.12 -25.62
CA ASN A 47 -10.40 23.82 -25.23
C ASN A 47 -9.31 22.82 -24.87
N VAL A 48 -8.53 22.38 -25.87
CA VAL A 48 -7.45 21.40 -25.67
C VAL A 48 -6.40 21.89 -24.68
N HIS A 49 -6.07 23.18 -24.69
CA HIS A 49 -5.10 23.78 -23.75
C HIS A 49 -5.52 23.67 -22.27
N GLU A 50 -6.82 23.78 -21.99
CA GLU A 50 -7.33 23.65 -20.62
C GLU A 50 -7.22 22.21 -20.12
N VAL A 51 -7.51 21.24 -21.01
CA VAL A 51 -7.37 19.81 -20.71
C VAL A 51 -5.91 19.42 -20.48
N GLU A 52 -4.99 19.95 -21.30
CA GLU A 52 -3.56 19.73 -21.13
C GLU A 52 -3.07 20.22 -19.76
N GLY A 53 -3.48 21.43 -19.35
CA GLY A 53 -3.14 21.98 -18.04
C GLY A 53 -3.62 21.12 -16.88
N GLN A 54 -4.86 20.63 -16.93
CA GLN A 54 -5.41 19.72 -15.90
C GLN A 54 -4.71 18.36 -15.88
N LEU A 55 -4.43 17.80 -17.05
CA LEU A 55 -3.72 16.52 -17.17
C LEU A 55 -2.32 16.63 -16.59
N LEU A 56 -1.57 17.69 -16.91
CA LEU A 56 -0.24 17.93 -16.36
C LEU A 56 -0.26 18.16 -14.85
N HIS A 57 -1.28 18.86 -14.34
CA HIS A 57 -1.45 19.08 -12.90
C HIS A 57 -1.60 17.75 -12.15
N HIS A 58 -2.54 16.90 -12.56
CA HIS A 58 -2.74 15.59 -11.94
C HIS A 58 -1.55 14.64 -12.17
N LEU A 59 -0.94 14.68 -13.37
CA LEU A 59 0.24 13.88 -13.67
C LEU A 59 1.40 14.25 -12.75
N SER A 60 1.65 15.54 -12.52
CA SER A 60 2.71 16.03 -11.64
C SER A 60 2.49 15.57 -10.20
N GLU A 61 1.27 15.69 -9.69
CA GLU A 61 0.93 15.28 -8.32
C GLU A 61 1.09 13.77 -8.12
N ILE A 62 0.53 12.97 -9.04
CA ILE A 62 0.64 11.50 -9.00
C ILE A 62 2.10 11.07 -9.15
N SER A 63 2.85 11.69 -10.06
CA SER A 63 4.27 11.37 -10.27
C SER A 63 5.09 11.67 -9.01
N SER A 64 4.84 12.79 -8.34
CA SER A 64 5.52 13.14 -7.08
C SER A 64 5.31 12.05 -6.02
N ILE A 65 4.07 11.59 -5.85
CA ILE A 65 3.75 10.49 -4.92
C ILE A 65 4.43 9.19 -5.34
N LEU A 66 4.40 8.84 -6.63
CA LEU A 66 5.07 7.64 -7.15
C LEU A 66 6.58 7.67 -6.92
N PHE A 67 7.26 8.78 -7.22
CA PHE A 67 8.70 8.92 -6.99
C PHE A 67 9.05 8.81 -5.50
N PHE A 68 8.24 9.42 -4.64
CA PHE A 68 8.39 9.30 -3.19
C PHE A 68 8.24 7.84 -2.74
N LEU A 69 7.17 7.16 -3.15
CA LEU A 69 6.87 5.78 -2.76
C LEU A 69 7.89 4.78 -3.30
N ILE A 70 8.34 4.92 -4.55
CA ILE A 70 9.37 4.04 -5.11
C ILE A 70 10.66 4.16 -4.30
N GLY A 71 11.09 5.38 -3.96
CA GLY A 71 12.26 5.60 -3.11
C GLY A 71 12.09 5.00 -1.71
N ALA A 72 10.95 5.27 -1.07
CA ALA A 72 10.65 4.78 0.26
C ALA A 72 10.59 3.24 0.30
N MET A 73 9.79 2.60 -0.56
CA MET A 73 9.67 1.14 -0.63
C MET A 73 11.01 0.48 -0.96
N THR A 74 11.81 1.05 -1.88
CA THR A 74 13.15 0.51 -2.21
C THR A 74 14.07 0.50 -0.99
N ILE A 75 14.08 1.58 -0.19
CA ILE A 75 14.90 1.64 1.03
C ILE A 75 14.44 0.57 2.01
N VAL A 76 13.13 0.40 2.20
CA VAL A 76 12.62 -0.61 3.14
C VAL A 76 12.96 -2.02 2.68
N GLU A 77 12.78 -2.32 1.40
CA GLU A 77 13.11 -3.63 0.84
C GLU A 77 14.61 -3.93 0.92
N LEU A 78 15.47 -2.93 0.70
CA LEU A 78 16.91 -3.07 0.87
C LEU A 78 17.29 -3.36 2.34
N VAL A 79 16.64 -2.67 3.29
CA VAL A 79 16.87 -2.89 4.73
C VAL A 79 16.41 -4.29 5.14
N ASP A 80 15.25 -4.76 4.67
CA ASP A 80 14.77 -6.12 4.95
C ASP A 80 15.69 -7.19 4.34
N ALA A 81 16.14 -6.99 3.10
CA ALA A 81 17.07 -7.91 2.41
C ALA A 81 18.41 -8.08 3.13
N HIS A 82 18.86 -7.08 3.90
CA HIS A 82 20.07 -7.14 4.72
C HIS A 82 19.78 -7.49 6.18
N GLU A 83 18.60 -8.03 6.49
CA GLU A 83 18.15 -8.37 7.83
C GLU A 83 18.20 -7.19 8.83
N GLY A 84 18.09 -5.94 8.35
CA GLY A 84 18.17 -4.76 9.21
C GLY A 84 17.11 -4.75 10.32
N PHE A 85 15.93 -5.33 10.04
CA PHE A 85 14.87 -5.51 11.03
C PHE A 85 15.15 -6.64 12.04
N ALA A 86 16.02 -7.58 11.73
CA ALA A 86 16.39 -8.65 12.66
C ALA A 86 17.16 -8.12 13.88
N VAL A 87 17.93 -7.03 13.72
CA VAL A 87 18.61 -6.32 14.81
C VAL A 87 17.64 -5.89 15.92
N ILE A 88 16.40 -5.60 15.54
CA ILE A 88 15.35 -5.19 16.46
C ILE A 88 14.77 -6.40 17.19
N THR A 89 14.57 -7.52 16.49
CA THR A 89 14.10 -8.77 17.12
C THR A 89 15.13 -9.43 18.02
N ASP A 90 16.42 -9.32 17.71
CA ASP A 90 17.48 -9.91 18.53
C ASP A 90 17.56 -9.26 19.93
N LYS A 91 17.01 -8.04 20.07
CA LYS A 91 16.87 -7.35 21.36
C LYS A 91 15.65 -7.83 22.16
N ILE A 92 14.70 -8.52 21.54
CA ILE A 92 13.49 -9.03 22.19
C ILE A 92 13.78 -10.40 22.81
N LYS A 93 14.07 -10.43 24.11
CA LYS A 93 14.41 -11.68 24.85
C LYS A 93 13.25 -12.28 25.65
N THR A 94 12.07 -11.67 25.63
CA THR A 94 10.94 -12.12 26.46
C THR A 94 10.27 -13.36 25.86
N THR A 95 10.04 -14.37 26.70
CA THR A 95 9.25 -15.57 26.35
C THR A 95 7.80 -15.47 26.81
N ASN A 96 7.47 -14.44 27.61
CA ASN A 96 6.10 -14.19 28.04
C ASN A 96 5.24 -13.70 26.85
N LYS A 97 4.23 -14.50 26.48
CA LYS A 97 3.36 -14.23 25.33
C LYS A 97 2.66 -12.88 25.39
N VAL A 98 2.19 -12.46 26.57
CA VAL A 98 1.49 -11.16 26.73
C VAL A 98 2.44 -10.00 26.55
N LYS A 99 3.64 -10.07 27.15
CA LYS A 99 4.68 -9.03 26.96
C LYS A 99 5.13 -8.97 25.51
N LEU A 100 5.36 -10.13 24.88
CA LEU A 100 5.73 -10.21 23.47
C LEU A 100 4.64 -9.60 22.58
N MET A 101 3.37 -9.85 22.91
CA MET A 101 2.22 -9.31 22.19
C MET A 101 2.23 -7.78 22.18
N TRP A 102 2.42 -7.15 23.35
CA TRP A 102 2.51 -5.70 23.47
C TRP A 102 3.71 -5.11 22.73
N ILE A 103 4.88 -5.75 22.82
CA ILE A 103 6.08 -5.29 22.12
C ILE A 103 5.84 -5.32 20.61
N ILE A 104 5.34 -6.45 20.07
CA ILE A 104 5.08 -6.59 18.63
C ILE A 104 3.99 -5.63 18.16
N GLY A 105 2.92 -5.43 18.94
CA GLY A 105 1.84 -4.50 18.59
C GLY A 105 2.32 -3.05 18.53
N ILE A 106 3.02 -2.59 19.57
CA ILE A 106 3.59 -1.23 19.62
C ILE A 106 4.60 -1.02 18.50
N LEU A 107 5.45 -2.02 18.26
CA LEU A 107 6.47 -1.94 17.22
C LEU A 107 5.84 -1.86 15.82
N SER A 108 4.84 -2.70 15.55
CA SER A 108 4.06 -2.67 14.29
C SER A 108 3.38 -1.32 14.08
N PHE A 109 2.81 -0.74 15.12
CA PHE A 109 2.16 0.57 15.05
C PHE A 109 3.15 1.67 14.64
N PHE A 110 4.29 1.79 15.34
CA PHE A 110 5.26 2.84 15.04
C PHE A 110 6.00 2.61 13.72
N PHE A 111 6.25 1.35 13.35
CA PHE A 111 6.79 1.03 12.02
C PHE A 111 5.83 1.49 10.94
N SER A 112 4.54 1.15 11.06
CA SER A 112 3.55 1.58 10.07
C SER A 112 3.22 3.06 10.12
N ALA A 113 3.60 3.79 11.16
CA ALA A 113 3.52 5.25 11.14
C ALA A 113 4.66 5.89 10.30
N ALA A 114 5.81 5.21 10.22
CA ALA A 114 6.96 5.68 9.47
C ALA A 114 7.05 5.07 8.05
N LEU A 115 6.42 3.92 7.85
CA LEU A 115 6.41 3.11 6.63
C LEU A 115 4.96 2.85 6.20
N ASP A 116 4.74 2.24 5.04
CA ASP A 116 3.38 1.83 4.64
C ASP A 116 2.89 0.57 5.39
N ASN A 117 1.56 0.39 5.40
CA ASN A 117 0.86 -0.69 6.12
C ASN A 117 1.17 -2.10 5.58
N LEU A 118 1.36 -2.25 4.27
CA LEU A 118 1.63 -3.51 3.60
C LEU A 118 3.06 -3.94 3.89
N THR A 119 4.01 -3.04 3.68
CA THR A 119 5.43 -3.23 3.97
C THR A 119 5.65 -3.54 5.43
N THR A 120 5.02 -2.81 6.35
CA THR A 120 5.11 -3.12 7.79
C THR A 120 4.59 -4.51 8.08
N SER A 121 3.47 -4.92 7.48
CA SER A 121 2.93 -6.26 7.66
C SER A 121 3.87 -7.35 7.13
N ILE A 122 4.51 -7.14 5.97
CA ILE A 122 5.51 -8.08 5.42
C ILE A 122 6.70 -8.23 6.36
N VAL A 123 7.31 -7.11 6.75
CA VAL A 123 8.46 -7.08 7.66
C VAL A 123 8.10 -7.78 8.98
N MET A 124 6.99 -7.41 9.59
CA MET A 124 6.59 -7.98 10.88
C MET A 124 6.25 -9.49 10.76
N VAL A 125 5.70 -9.95 9.65
CA VAL A 125 5.48 -11.39 9.41
C VAL A 125 6.81 -12.14 9.23
N SER A 126 7.82 -11.54 8.58
CA SER A 126 9.16 -12.14 8.46
C SER A 126 9.81 -12.29 9.84
N LEU A 127 9.68 -11.27 10.69
CA LEU A 127 10.15 -11.26 12.08
C LEU A 127 9.42 -12.28 12.98
N LEU A 128 8.10 -12.37 12.86
CA LEU A 128 7.30 -13.33 13.64
C LEU A 128 7.71 -14.79 13.36
N ARG A 129 8.23 -15.10 12.17
CA ARG A 129 8.74 -16.44 11.87
C ARG A 129 10.00 -16.80 12.67
N LYS A 130 10.82 -15.80 13.05
CA LYS A 130 12.01 -15.99 13.90
C LYS A 130 11.65 -16.06 15.40
N LEU A 131 10.61 -15.36 15.83
CA LEU A 131 10.23 -15.24 17.25
C LEU A 131 9.22 -16.31 17.73
N ILE A 132 8.37 -16.82 16.85
CA ILE A 132 7.27 -17.73 17.21
C ILE A 132 7.30 -18.97 16.31
N GLU A 133 7.72 -20.09 16.87
CA GLU A 133 7.74 -21.39 16.19
C GLU A 133 6.31 -21.95 15.97
N ASP A 134 5.44 -21.83 16.98
CA ASP A 134 4.08 -22.35 16.92
C ASP A 134 3.24 -21.64 15.86
N LYS A 135 2.75 -22.42 14.89
CA LYS A 135 1.98 -21.89 13.74
C LYS A 135 0.71 -21.16 14.20
N LYS A 136 -0.04 -21.71 15.15
CA LYS A 136 -1.32 -21.14 15.57
C LYS A 136 -1.13 -19.79 16.27
N GLN A 137 -0.14 -19.69 17.17
CA GLN A 137 0.23 -18.43 17.82
C GLN A 137 0.76 -17.42 16.82
N ARG A 138 1.60 -17.84 15.88
CA ARG A 138 2.13 -16.94 14.85
C ARG A 138 1.02 -16.32 14.00
N TRP A 139 -0.03 -17.07 13.66
CA TRP A 139 -1.18 -16.53 12.93
C TRP A 139 -1.98 -15.52 13.76
N PHE A 140 -2.16 -15.78 15.07
CA PHE A 140 -2.80 -14.83 15.96
C PHE A 140 -2.01 -13.51 16.05
N PHE A 141 -0.69 -13.60 16.22
CA PHE A 141 0.19 -12.43 16.23
C PHE A 141 0.20 -11.72 14.88
N ALA A 142 0.18 -12.44 13.76
CA ALA A 142 0.09 -11.84 12.43
C ALA A 142 -1.20 -11.03 12.26
N GLY A 143 -2.35 -11.54 12.73
CA GLY A 143 -3.60 -10.78 12.73
C GLY A 143 -3.49 -9.49 13.55
N MET A 144 -2.87 -9.56 14.73
CA MET A 144 -2.65 -8.37 15.57
C MET A 144 -1.67 -7.36 14.94
N VAL A 145 -0.62 -7.84 14.27
CA VAL A 145 0.30 -7.01 13.48
C VAL A 145 -0.47 -6.24 12.42
N VAL A 146 -1.35 -6.88 11.65
CA VAL A 146 -2.14 -6.21 10.60
C VAL A 146 -3.04 -5.13 11.20
N VAL A 147 -3.68 -5.40 12.34
CA VAL A 147 -4.51 -4.41 13.04
C VAL A 147 -3.66 -3.23 13.54
N ALA A 148 -2.52 -3.49 14.15
CA ALA A 148 -1.63 -2.45 14.66
C ALA A 148 -0.98 -1.63 13.54
N ALA A 149 -0.59 -2.28 12.43
CA ALA A 149 -0.04 -1.63 11.26
C ALA A 149 -1.08 -0.69 10.63
N ASN A 150 -2.31 -1.15 10.36
CA ASN A 150 -3.35 -0.27 9.83
C ASN A 150 -3.65 0.93 10.74
N ALA A 151 -3.64 0.73 12.08
CA ALA A 151 -3.80 1.84 13.02
C ALA A 151 -2.62 2.82 12.98
N GLY A 152 -1.38 2.32 12.82
CA GLY A 152 -0.17 3.14 12.69
C GLY A 152 -0.11 3.92 11.39
N GLY A 153 -0.46 3.27 10.27
CA GLY A 153 -0.55 3.90 8.95
C GLY A 153 -1.50 5.09 8.95
N ALA A 154 -2.72 4.88 9.42
CA ALA A 154 -3.73 5.94 9.51
C ALA A 154 -3.35 7.09 10.49
N TRP A 155 -2.38 6.89 11.38
CA TRP A 155 -1.94 7.90 12.33
C TRP A 155 -0.93 8.90 11.73
N SER A 156 -0.31 8.57 10.61
CA SER A 156 0.76 9.37 10.01
C SER A 156 0.51 9.67 8.52
N PRO A 157 0.81 10.88 8.02
CA PRO A 157 0.69 11.21 6.60
C PRO A 157 1.61 10.37 5.68
N ILE A 158 2.63 9.73 6.25
CA ILE A 158 3.60 8.90 5.53
C ILE A 158 3.12 7.46 5.42
N GLY A 159 2.43 6.97 6.46
CA GLY A 159 2.11 5.54 6.60
C GLY A 159 0.86 5.10 5.86
N ASP A 160 -0.07 6.03 5.64
CA ASP A 160 -1.20 5.85 4.74
C ASP A 160 -1.40 7.14 3.95
N VAL A 161 -1.25 7.04 2.62
CA VAL A 161 -1.38 8.18 1.68
C VAL A 161 -2.78 8.22 1.06
N THR A 162 -3.72 7.40 1.57
CA THR A 162 -5.10 7.35 1.08
C THR A 162 -5.95 8.58 1.42
#